data_AF-A0A453LIF2-F1
#
_entry.id   AF-A0A453LIF2-F1
#
_cell.length_a   1.000
_cell.length_b   1.000
_cell.length_c   1.000
_cell.angle_alpha   90.00
_cell.angle_beta   90.00
_cell.angle_gamma   90.00
#
_symmetry.space_group_name_H-M   'P 1'
#
loop_
_entity.id
_entity.type
_entity.pdbx_description
1 polymer ?
#
loop_
_entity_poly.entity_id
_entity_poly.type
_entity_poly.pdbx_seq_one_letter_code
_entity_poly.pdbx_strand_id
1 'polypeptide(L)'
;MTYAFCYHFQLEDPLIQLKEDYKWIDVFDFHWRLGIDGLSLGSILLTGFITTLATLAAWPITRNSRLFYFLVLTMYSGQIILFSSRDLLLFFIMWELELIPVYLLLSMCGGGRLYSATKFILYTAGGSIFFLIGVLGMGLYGSNEPGLDLERLINQSYPATLEILLYFGFHIAYAIKLPIIPLHTWLRDTHGEAHYSTCMLLAGILLKMGAYGLIRINMELLPHAHYLFSPWLVIIGAIQIIYAASTSLGQRNFKKRIAYSSVSHMGFIIIGIGSITNIGLNGAIL
;
A
#
# COMPACT_ATOMS: atom_id res chain seq x y z
N MET A 1 9.30 16.96 -8.40
CA MET A 1 9.61 15.54 -8.12
C MET A 1 10.98 15.18 -8.68
N THR A 2 11.12 14.92 -9.99
CA THR A 2 12.39 14.49 -10.60
C THR A 2 13.55 15.45 -10.36
N TYR A 3 13.33 16.76 -10.51
CA TYR A 3 14.34 17.78 -10.21
C TYR A 3 14.83 17.72 -8.75
N ALA A 4 13.91 17.61 -7.79
CA ALA A 4 14.28 17.56 -6.37
C ALA A 4 15.13 16.32 -6.04
N PHE A 5 14.76 15.15 -6.59
CA PHE A 5 15.53 13.93 -6.40
C PHE A 5 16.91 13.97 -7.10
N CYS A 6 17.01 14.53 -8.31
CA CYS A 6 18.30 14.60 -9.00
C CYS A 6 19.33 15.50 -8.30
N TYR A 7 18.89 16.56 -7.60
CA TYR A 7 19.79 17.54 -7.00
C TYR A 7 19.94 17.42 -5.47
N HIS A 8 18.93 16.88 -4.77
CA HIS A 8 18.92 16.83 -3.31
C HIS A 8 18.93 15.42 -2.73
N PHE A 9 18.89 14.38 -3.57
CA PHE A 9 18.95 12.99 -3.12
C PHE A 9 20.25 12.31 -3.58
N GLN A 10 21.01 11.77 -2.63
CA GLN A 10 22.23 11.01 -2.87
C GLN A 10 21.90 9.52 -2.91
N LEU A 11 22.06 8.88 -4.07
CA LEU A 11 21.71 7.46 -4.26
C LEU A 11 22.60 6.48 -3.49
N GLU A 12 23.82 6.89 -3.13
CA GLU A 12 24.81 6.04 -2.46
C GLU A 12 24.66 6.03 -0.93
N ASP A 13 23.91 6.97 -0.36
CA ASP A 13 23.70 7.05 1.09
C ASP A 13 22.44 6.24 1.48
N PRO A 14 22.56 5.17 2.28
CA PRO A 14 21.42 4.36 2.72
C PRO A 14 20.56 5.07 3.78
N LEU A 15 21.01 6.20 4.32
CA LEU A 15 20.26 6.94 5.32
C LEU A 15 19.01 7.61 4.72
N ILE A 16 18.00 7.77 5.55
CA ILE A 16 16.80 8.54 5.22
C ILE A 16 17.22 10.00 4.98
N GLN A 17 16.86 10.53 3.82
CA GLN A 17 17.12 11.90 3.38
C GLN A 17 15.81 12.70 3.34
N LEU A 18 15.91 14.02 3.10
CA LEU A 18 14.76 14.94 3.04
C LEU A 18 13.84 14.80 4.28
N LYS A 19 14.45 14.77 5.46
CA LYS A 19 13.76 14.62 6.74
C LYS A 19 13.03 15.91 7.11
N GLU A 20 11.74 15.79 7.41
CA GLU A 20 10.94 16.84 8.03
C GLU A 20 10.31 16.27 9.31
N ASP A 21 10.39 17.01 10.41
CA ASP A 21 9.80 16.62 11.68
C ASP A 21 9.10 17.82 12.30
N TYR A 22 7.77 17.83 12.23
CA TYR A 22 6.94 18.84 12.86
C TYR A 22 6.03 18.19 13.90
N LYS A 23 6.02 18.74 15.11
CA LYS A 23 5.11 18.29 16.15
C LYS A 23 3.67 18.69 15.80
N TRP A 24 2.74 17.73 15.76
CA TRP A 24 1.35 18.00 15.35
C TRP A 24 0.38 17.93 16.54
N ILE A 25 0.37 16.83 17.30
CA ILE A 25 -0.53 16.65 18.45
C ILE A 25 0.30 16.28 19.69
N ASP A 26 0.33 17.19 20.67
CA ASP A 26 1.11 17.02 21.90
C ASP A 26 0.59 15.88 22.81
N VAL A 27 -0.70 15.55 22.75
CA VAL A 27 -1.35 14.57 23.63
C VAL A 27 -0.88 13.14 23.38
N PHE A 28 -0.46 12.82 22.15
CA PHE A 28 -0.09 11.47 21.71
C PHE A 28 1.35 11.38 21.16
N ASP A 29 2.22 12.35 21.49
CA ASP A 29 3.55 12.55 20.86
C ASP A 29 3.51 12.30 19.35
N PHE A 30 2.45 12.82 18.69
CA PHE A 30 2.21 12.57 17.28
C PHE A 30 2.89 13.66 16.44
N HIS A 31 3.78 13.21 15.56
CA HIS A 31 4.58 14.08 14.72
C HIS A 31 4.27 13.85 13.24
N TRP A 32 4.26 14.96 12.50
CA TRP A 32 4.34 14.95 11.06
C TRP A 32 5.80 14.67 10.66
N ARG A 33 6.19 13.39 10.66
CA ARG A 33 7.53 12.94 10.25
C ARG A 33 7.52 12.42 8.84
N LEU A 34 8.20 13.14 7.96
CA LEU A 34 8.48 12.72 6.59
C LEU A 34 9.96 12.40 6.44
N GLY A 35 10.26 11.45 5.55
CA GLY A 35 11.61 11.14 5.12
C GLY A 35 11.57 10.18 3.95
N ILE A 36 12.60 10.25 3.12
CA ILE A 36 12.67 9.45 1.91
C ILE A 36 13.95 8.63 1.94
N ASP A 37 13.81 7.34 1.69
CA ASP A 37 14.91 6.39 1.57
C ASP A 37 14.86 5.65 0.22
N GLY A 38 15.77 4.70 0.02
CA GLY A 38 15.85 3.93 -1.22
C GLY A 38 14.59 3.12 -1.55
N LEU A 39 13.83 2.63 -0.55
CA LEU A 39 12.57 1.91 -0.77
C LEU A 39 11.46 2.87 -1.18
N SER A 40 11.35 4.02 -0.51
CA SER A 40 10.34 5.03 -0.78
C SER A 40 10.54 5.72 -2.13
N LEU A 41 11.79 5.98 -2.52
CA LEU A 41 12.12 6.75 -3.72
C LEU A 41 11.50 6.17 -4.99
N GLY A 42 11.64 4.85 -5.20
CA GLY A 42 11.07 4.17 -6.36
C GLY A 42 9.55 4.31 -6.42
N SER A 43 8.88 4.09 -5.29
CA SER A 43 7.42 4.18 -5.18
C SER A 43 6.91 5.62 -5.36
N ILE A 44 7.63 6.62 -4.85
CA ILE A 44 7.26 8.05 -4.98
C ILE A 44 7.41 8.51 -6.44
N LEU A 45 8.52 8.16 -7.11
CA LEU A 45 8.73 8.49 -8.51
C LEU A 45 7.69 7.81 -9.42
N LEU A 46 7.40 6.54 -9.16
CA LEU A 46 6.36 5.78 -9.86
C LEU A 46 4.98 6.43 -9.67
N THR A 47 4.66 6.87 -8.45
CA THR A 47 3.41 7.57 -8.12
C THR A 47 3.28 8.86 -8.93
N GLY A 48 4.32 9.70 -8.97
CA GLY A 48 4.34 10.91 -9.80
C GLY A 48 4.19 10.63 -11.29
N PHE A 49 4.85 9.59 -11.79
CA PHE A 49 4.77 9.21 -13.21
C PHE A 49 3.39 8.66 -13.60
N ILE A 50 2.83 7.76 -12.82
CA ILE A 50 1.53 7.14 -13.13
C ILE A 50 0.40 8.17 -12.99
N THR A 51 0.45 9.04 -11.98
CA THR A 51 -0.60 10.06 -11.77
C THR A 51 -0.62 11.13 -12.86
N THR A 52 0.55 11.56 -13.34
CA THR A 52 0.64 12.46 -14.50
C THR A 52 0.08 11.79 -15.77
N LEU A 53 0.40 10.53 -16.03
CA LEU A 53 -0.22 9.80 -17.13
C LEU A 53 -1.73 9.56 -16.93
N ALA A 54 -2.18 9.27 -15.72
CA ALA A 54 -3.59 9.03 -15.42
C ALA A 54 -4.42 10.31 -15.60
N THR A 55 -3.89 11.48 -15.25
CA THR A 55 -4.55 12.78 -15.46
C THR A 55 -4.64 13.13 -16.94
N LEU A 56 -3.60 12.84 -17.74
CA LEU A 56 -3.64 12.97 -19.20
C LEU A 56 -4.66 12.01 -19.83
N ALA A 57 -4.70 10.76 -19.38
CA ALA A 57 -5.67 9.76 -19.82
C ALA A 57 -7.10 10.18 -19.46
N ALA A 58 -7.31 10.95 -18.39
CA ALA A 58 -8.62 11.43 -17.97
C ALA A 58 -9.23 12.54 -18.86
N TRP A 59 -8.55 12.98 -19.92
CA TRP A 59 -9.02 14.05 -20.82
C TRP A 59 -10.48 13.94 -21.30
N PRO A 60 -11.01 12.75 -21.69
CA PRO A 60 -12.39 12.67 -22.20
C PRO A 60 -13.46 12.65 -21.10
N ILE A 61 -13.09 12.78 -19.80
CA ILE A 61 -14.05 12.82 -18.71
C ILE A 61 -14.71 14.21 -18.65
N THR A 62 -15.90 14.33 -19.23
CA THR A 62 -16.67 15.58 -19.26
C THR A 62 -17.64 15.73 -18.09
N ARG A 63 -18.07 14.61 -17.48
CA ARG A 63 -19.03 14.60 -16.38
C ARG A 63 -18.32 14.86 -15.04
N ASN A 64 -18.72 15.92 -14.33
CA ASN A 64 -18.19 16.28 -13.01
C ASN A 64 -16.65 16.33 -12.96
N SER A 65 -16.02 16.89 -14.00
CA SER A 65 -14.56 16.96 -14.15
C SER A 65 -13.86 17.60 -12.95
N ARG A 66 -14.42 18.67 -12.38
CA ARG A 66 -13.89 19.32 -11.16
C ARG A 66 -13.76 18.35 -9.98
N LEU A 67 -14.80 17.55 -9.74
CA LEU A 67 -14.78 16.53 -8.69
C LEU A 67 -13.76 15.45 -9.01
N PHE A 68 -13.71 14.98 -10.25
CA PHE A 68 -12.76 13.95 -10.67
C PHE A 68 -11.30 14.37 -10.41
N TYR A 69 -10.89 15.55 -10.88
CA TYR A 69 -9.52 16.03 -10.70
C TYR A 69 -9.20 16.35 -9.24
N PHE A 70 -10.17 16.87 -8.48
CA PHE A 70 -10.02 17.03 -7.03
C PHE A 70 -9.70 15.69 -6.35
N LEU A 71 -10.47 14.63 -6.64
CA LEU A 71 -10.26 13.31 -6.05
C LEU A 71 -8.92 12.69 -6.47
N VAL A 72 -8.53 12.83 -7.75
CA VAL A 72 -7.23 12.33 -8.23
C VAL A 72 -6.06 13.04 -7.55
N LEU A 73 -6.13 14.37 -7.37
CA LEU A 73 -5.07 15.14 -6.69
C LEU A 73 -5.02 14.85 -5.19
N THR A 74 -6.17 14.73 -4.52
CA THR A 74 -6.24 14.32 -3.11
C THR A 74 -5.61 12.95 -2.92
N MET A 75 -5.95 11.98 -3.76
CA MET A 75 -5.35 10.65 -3.71
C MET A 75 -3.84 10.69 -4.01
N TYR A 76 -3.40 11.49 -4.99
CA TYR A 76 -1.99 11.68 -5.29
C TYR A 76 -1.20 12.19 -4.08
N SER A 77 -1.73 13.19 -3.36
CA SER A 77 -1.10 13.69 -2.13
C SER A 77 -1.02 12.62 -1.04
N GLY A 78 -2.11 11.88 -0.79
CA GLY A 78 -2.13 10.82 0.21
C GLY A 78 -1.14 9.69 -0.09
N GLN A 79 -1.02 9.30 -1.37
CA GLN A 79 -0.07 8.26 -1.79
C GLN A 79 1.38 8.67 -1.60
N ILE A 80 1.74 9.90 -1.96
CA ILE A 80 3.11 10.40 -1.73
C ILE A 80 3.42 10.46 -0.24
N ILE A 81 2.52 11.05 0.56
CA ILE A 81 2.76 11.22 2.00
C ILE A 81 2.92 9.85 2.65
N LEU A 82 2.13 8.85 2.26
CA LEU A 82 2.25 7.48 2.76
C LEU A 82 3.64 6.89 2.52
N PHE A 83 4.17 6.97 1.30
CA PHE A 83 5.50 6.42 1.00
C PHE A 83 6.64 7.19 1.68
N SER A 84 6.43 8.47 1.99
CA SER A 84 7.40 9.29 2.75
C SER A 84 7.18 9.26 4.26
N SER A 85 6.12 8.62 4.75
CA SER A 85 5.78 8.69 6.17
C SER A 85 6.71 7.85 7.02
N ARG A 86 7.16 8.43 8.13
CA ARG A 86 8.02 7.77 9.13
C ARG A 86 7.34 7.50 10.46
N ASP A 87 6.11 7.96 10.60
CA ASP A 87 5.26 7.71 11.77
C ASP A 87 4.15 6.73 11.37
N LEU A 88 3.93 5.68 12.16
CA LEU A 88 2.93 4.64 11.87
C LEU A 88 1.50 5.17 11.86
N LEU A 89 1.17 6.16 12.69
CA LEU A 89 -0.16 6.75 12.69
C LEU A 89 -0.35 7.63 11.47
N LEU A 90 0.68 8.40 11.07
CA LEU A 90 0.63 9.17 9.83
C LEU A 90 0.47 8.24 8.62
N PHE A 91 1.19 7.13 8.60
CA PHE A 91 1.03 6.08 7.59
C PHE A 91 -0.42 5.58 7.54
N PHE A 92 -1.02 5.26 8.68
CA PHE A 92 -2.42 4.82 8.77
C PHE A 92 -3.41 5.89 8.29
N ILE A 93 -3.24 7.14 8.71
CA ILE A 93 -4.13 8.24 8.30
C ILE A 93 -4.10 8.39 6.78
N MET A 94 -2.92 8.33 6.15
CA MET A 94 -2.80 8.40 4.70
C MET A 94 -3.33 7.15 3.98
N TRP A 95 -3.17 5.98 4.61
CA TRP A 95 -3.75 4.72 4.14
C TRP A 95 -5.28 4.78 4.06
N GLU A 96 -5.94 5.36 5.06
CA GLU A 96 -7.39 5.55 5.08
C GLU A 96 -7.85 6.72 4.20
N LEU A 97 -7.09 7.81 4.17
CA LEU A 97 -7.43 9.02 3.42
C LEU A 97 -7.61 8.72 1.93
N GLU A 98 -6.84 7.80 1.35
CA GLU A 98 -6.99 7.44 -0.05
C GLU A 98 -8.24 6.59 -0.37
N LEU A 99 -8.85 5.93 0.63
CA LEU A 99 -10.03 5.09 0.41
C LEU A 99 -11.23 5.91 -0.06
N ILE A 100 -11.38 7.12 0.50
CA ILE A 100 -12.51 8.01 0.20
C ILE A 100 -12.47 8.49 -1.27
N PRO A 101 -11.35 9.06 -1.78
CA PRO A 101 -11.21 9.39 -3.19
C PRO A 101 -11.45 8.22 -4.13
N VAL A 102 -10.87 7.04 -3.83
CA VAL A 102 -11.04 5.86 -4.67
C VAL A 102 -12.50 5.43 -4.73
N TYR A 103 -13.18 5.34 -3.58
CA TYR A 103 -14.59 4.99 -3.50
C TYR A 103 -15.45 5.92 -4.35
N LEU A 104 -15.23 7.24 -4.22
CA LEU A 104 -15.97 8.23 -4.99
C LEU A 104 -15.67 8.12 -6.49
N LEU A 105 -14.40 7.96 -6.89
CA LEU A 105 -14.01 7.75 -8.29
C LEU A 105 -14.67 6.50 -8.90
N LEU A 106 -14.73 5.39 -8.15
CA LEU A 106 -15.42 4.17 -8.56
C LEU A 106 -16.94 4.41 -8.70
N SER A 107 -17.54 5.12 -7.75
CA SER A 107 -18.97 5.47 -7.76
C SER A 107 -19.37 6.43 -8.89
N MET A 108 -18.42 7.13 -9.50
CA MET A 108 -18.68 8.05 -10.61
C MET A 108 -18.78 7.34 -11.98
N CYS A 109 -18.19 6.14 -12.13
CA CYS A 109 -18.15 5.35 -13.38
C CYS A 109 -19.45 4.51 -13.59
N GLY A 110 -19.72 3.88 -14.75
CA GLY A 110 -21.05 3.36 -15.21
C GLY A 110 -21.83 2.28 -14.39
N GLY A 111 -22.48 1.32 -15.08
CA GLY A 111 -23.69 0.61 -14.61
C GLY A 111 -23.61 -0.26 -13.34
N GLY A 112 -22.50 -0.95 -13.05
CA GLY A 112 -22.32 -1.81 -11.85
C GLY A 112 -21.59 -1.16 -10.67
N ARG A 113 -21.37 0.15 -10.73
CA ARG A 113 -20.45 0.94 -9.88
C ARG A 113 -20.64 0.82 -8.38
N LEU A 114 -21.88 0.85 -7.90
CA LEU A 114 -22.18 0.96 -6.46
C LEU A 114 -21.82 -0.34 -5.76
N TYR A 115 -22.10 -1.48 -6.39
CA TYR A 115 -21.69 -2.77 -5.87
C TYR A 115 -20.17 -2.88 -5.76
N SER A 116 -19.44 -2.57 -6.83
CA SER A 116 -17.97 -2.64 -6.82
C SER A 116 -17.32 -1.65 -5.86
N ALA A 117 -17.83 -0.41 -5.79
CA ALA A 117 -17.33 0.61 -4.87
C ALA A 117 -17.61 0.25 -3.40
N THR A 118 -18.83 -0.18 -3.08
CA THR A 118 -19.20 -0.60 -1.72
C THR A 118 -18.44 -1.86 -1.30
N LYS A 119 -18.25 -2.82 -2.21
CA LYS A 119 -17.41 -4.00 -1.94
C LYS A 119 -15.95 -3.59 -1.68
N PHE A 120 -15.38 -2.69 -2.48
CA PHE A 120 -14.03 -2.16 -2.26
C PHE A 120 -13.87 -1.59 -0.86
N ILE A 121 -14.69 -0.59 -0.50
CA ILE A 121 -14.53 0.11 0.77
C ILE A 121 -14.78 -0.82 1.97
N LEU A 122 -15.73 -1.76 1.88
CA LEU A 122 -15.96 -2.74 2.95
C LEU A 122 -14.77 -3.68 3.15
N TYR A 123 -14.13 -4.12 2.06
CA TYR A 123 -12.93 -4.95 2.15
C TYR A 123 -11.78 -4.16 2.76
N THR A 124 -11.48 -2.98 2.22
CA THR A 124 -10.29 -2.22 2.62
C THR A 124 -10.42 -1.59 4.00
N ALA A 125 -11.57 -0.98 4.31
CA ALA A 125 -11.84 -0.42 5.63
C ALA A 125 -11.98 -1.52 6.70
N GLY A 126 -12.53 -2.68 6.32
CA GLY A 126 -12.57 -3.84 7.22
C GLY A 126 -11.16 -4.33 7.59
N GLY A 127 -10.24 -4.37 6.63
CA GLY A 127 -8.83 -4.69 6.86
C GLY A 127 -8.10 -3.65 7.70
N SER A 128 -8.38 -2.37 7.48
CA SER A 128 -7.67 -1.30 8.16
C SER A 128 -8.02 -1.17 9.64
N ILE A 129 -9.14 -1.74 10.09
CA ILE A 129 -9.41 -1.90 11.53
C ILE A 129 -8.30 -2.73 12.19
N PHE A 130 -7.87 -3.84 11.56
CA PHE A 130 -6.76 -4.65 12.08
C PHE A 130 -5.42 -3.91 12.01
N PHE A 131 -5.23 -3.08 10.98
CA PHE A 131 -4.08 -2.18 10.91
C PHE A 131 -4.05 -1.22 12.10
N LEU A 132 -5.17 -0.54 12.39
CA LEU A 132 -5.27 0.42 13.49
C LEU A 132 -5.03 -0.25 14.84
N ILE A 133 -5.58 -1.44 15.05
CA ILE A 133 -5.32 -2.25 16.25
C ILE A 133 -3.81 -2.54 16.38
N GLY A 134 -3.14 -2.86 15.28
CA GLY A 134 -1.69 -3.05 15.26
C GLY A 134 -0.91 -1.78 15.62
N VAL A 135 -1.26 -0.64 15.01
CA VAL A 135 -0.62 0.67 15.29
C VAL A 135 -0.78 1.04 16.76
N LEU A 136 -2.00 0.98 17.29
CA LEU A 136 -2.27 1.29 18.70
C LEU A 136 -1.60 0.27 19.62
N GLY A 137 -1.59 -1.01 19.23
CA GLY A 137 -0.92 -2.07 19.97
C GLY A 137 0.59 -1.83 20.11
N MET A 138 1.26 -1.40 19.04
CA MET A 138 2.68 -1.04 19.07
C MET A 138 2.92 0.26 19.85
N GLY A 139 2.11 1.29 19.63
CA GLY A 139 2.31 2.61 20.26
C GLY A 139 2.10 2.62 21.77
N LEU A 140 1.18 1.80 22.27
CA LEU A 140 0.89 1.65 23.70
C LEU A 140 1.77 0.61 24.40
N TYR A 141 2.55 -0.17 23.64
CA TYR A 141 3.40 -1.21 24.22
C TYR A 141 4.69 -0.61 24.79
N GLY A 142 4.96 -0.87 26.06
CA GLY A 142 6.25 -0.58 26.70
C GLY A 142 6.56 0.89 26.98
N SER A 143 5.61 1.81 26.83
CA SER A 143 5.85 3.26 26.94
C SER A 143 4.98 3.96 27.99
N ASN A 144 5.60 4.89 28.73
CA ASN A 144 4.88 5.91 29.52
C ASN A 144 4.48 7.12 28.64
N GLU A 145 5.16 7.30 27.50
CA GLU A 145 4.88 8.31 26.47
C GLU A 145 4.69 7.58 25.13
N PRO A 146 3.46 7.47 24.61
CA PRO A 146 3.21 6.75 23.37
C PRO A 146 3.86 7.49 22.20
N GLY A 147 4.77 6.84 21.48
CA GLY A 147 5.42 7.39 20.29
C GLY A 147 5.41 6.37 19.15
N LEU A 148 5.06 6.82 17.94
CA LEU A 148 4.82 5.96 16.78
C LEU A 148 5.86 6.11 15.67
N ASP A 149 7.06 6.55 16.03
CA ASP A 149 8.20 6.65 15.13
C ASP A 149 8.71 5.27 14.71
N LEU A 150 8.81 5.02 13.41
CA LEU A 150 9.40 3.81 12.88
C LEU A 150 10.83 3.58 13.42
N GLU A 151 11.68 4.61 13.47
CA GLU A 151 13.08 4.43 13.95
C GLU A 151 13.13 3.99 15.42
N ARG A 152 12.18 4.43 16.25
CA ARG A 152 12.09 4.00 17.66
C ARG A 152 11.51 2.59 17.76
N LEU A 153 10.47 2.30 17.00
CA LEU A 153 9.77 1.01 17.03
C LEU A 153 10.63 -0.15 16.49
N ILE A 154 11.49 0.10 15.49
CA ILE A 154 12.47 -0.90 14.99
C ILE A 154 13.39 -1.37 16.12
N ASN A 155 13.78 -0.46 17.02
CA ASN A 155 14.70 -0.76 18.12
C ASN A 155 14.00 -1.34 19.36
N GLN A 156 12.67 -1.50 19.33
CA GLN A 156 11.89 -2.03 20.43
C GLN A 156 11.73 -3.54 20.32
N SER A 157 12.04 -4.26 21.40
CA SER A 157 11.85 -5.71 21.45
C SER A 157 10.43 -6.08 21.90
N TYR A 158 9.73 -6.89 21.11
CA TYR A 158 8.42 -7.42 21.44
C TYR A 158 8.53 -8.90 21.86
N PRO A 159 7.69 -9.39 22.78
CA PRO A 159 7.60 -10.81 23.09
C PRO A 159 7.00 -11.53 21.87
N ALA A 160 7.51 -12.73 21.57
CA ALA A 160 7.18 -13.45 20.34
C ALA A 160 5.67 -13.61 20.09
N THR A 161 4.87 -13.81 21.15
CA THR A 161 3.40 -13.94 21.03
C THR A 161 2.74 -12.66 20.55
N LEU A 162 3.17 -11.51 21.07
CA LEU A 162 2.64 -10.20 20.69
C LEU A 162 3.13 -9.82 19.29
N GLU A 163 4.38 -10.09 18.97
CA GLU A 163 4.95 -9.86 17.64
C GLU A 163 4.18 -10.64 16.56
N ILE A 164 3.87 -11.92 16.80
CA ILE A 164 3.07 -12.75 15.89
C ILE A 164 1.65 -12.20 15.74
N LEU A 165 1.02 -11.75 16.83
CA LEU A 165 -0.33 -11.18 16.78
C LEU A 165 -0.37 -9.88 15.96
N LEU A 166 0.59 -8.98 16.19
CA LEU A 166 0.75 -7.75 15.43
C LEU A 166 1.02 -8.06 13.96
N TYR A 167 1.91 -9.02 13.68
CA TYR A 167 2.24 -9.43 12.32
C TYR A 167 1.01 -9.86 11.54
N PHE A 168 0.15 -10.70 12.14
CA PHE A 168 -1.12 -11.09 11.51
C PHE A 168 -2.10 -9.94 11.36
N GLY A 169 -2.21 -9.05 12.35
CA GLY A 169 -3.08 -7.88 12.28
C GLY A 169 -2.76 -6.99 11.08
N PHE A 170 -1.48 -6.65 10.93
CA PHE A 170 -1.01 -5.90 9.76
C PHE A 170 -1.09 -6.73 8.47
N HIS A 171 -0.75 -8.02 8.52
CA HIS A 171 -0.77 -8.88 7.34
C HIS A 171 -2.18 -9.02 6.74
N ILE A 172 -3.25 -9.00 7.55
CA ILE A 172 -4.63 -9.01 7.04
C ILE A 172 -4.91 -7.73 6.22
N ALA A 173 -4.53 -6.57 6.75
CA ALA A 173 -4.71 -5.29 6.05
C ALA A 173 -3.94 -5.27 4.72
N TYR A 174 -2.69 -5.74 4.73
CA TYR A 174 -1.88 -5.87 3.52
C TYR A 174 -2.45 -6.91 2.57
N ALA A 175 -2.88 -8.07 3.06
CA ALA A 175 -3.40 -9.16 2.24
C ALA A 175 -4.63 -8.74 1.43
N ILE A 176 -5.49 -7.89 2.00
CA ILE A 176 -6.61 -7.32 1.26
C ILE A 176 -6.10 -6.39 0.16
N LYS A 177 -5.15 -5.50 0.45
CA LYS A 177 -4.67 -4.50 -0.52
C LYS A 177 -3.73 -5.07 -1.59
N LEU A 178 -2.93 -6.09 -1.24
CA LEU A 178 -2.02 -6.88 -2.08
C LEU A 178 -2.68 -8.14 -2.65
N PRO A 179 -3.94 -8.03 -3.11
CA PRO A 179 -4.89 -9.13 -3.37
C PRO A 179 -4.35 -10.56 -3.09
N ILE A 180 -4.00 -10.86 -1.84
CA ILE A 180 -3.41 -12.15 -1.46
C ILE A 180 -4.55 -13.15 -1.39
N ILE A 181 -4.39 -14.35 -1.97
CA ILE A 181 -5.44 -15.37 -1.89
C ILE A 181 -5.69 -15.73 -0.41
N PRO A 182 -6.95 -15.74 0.06
CA PRO A 182 -8.22 -15.65 -0.68
C PRO A 182 -8.86 -14.24 -0.81
N LEU A 183 -8.22 -13.20 -0.27
CA LEU A 183 -8.76 -11.84 -0.11
C LEU A 183 -8.68 -10.95 -1.36
N HIS A 184 -8.63 -11.54 -2.56
CA HIS A 184 -8.40 -10.84 -3.83
C HIS A 184 -9.68 -10.46 -4.60
N THR A 185 -10.86 -10.91 -4.14
CA THR A 185 -12.08 -10.91 -4.98
C THR A 185 -12.64 -9.52 -5.28
N TRP A 186 -12.32 -8.51 -4.46
CA TRP A 186 -12.74 -7.13 -4.68
C TRP A 186 -12.04 -6.49 -5.89
N LEU A 187 -10.79 -6.89 -6.18
CA LEU A 187 -9.97 -6.28 -7.23
C LEU A 187 -10.57 -6.49 -8.62
N ARG A 188 -11.06 -7.70 -8.91
CA ARG A 188 -11.67 -8.01 -10.20
C ARG A 188 -12.89 -7.14 -10.48
N ASP A 189 -13.74 -6.96 -9.48
CA ASP A 189 -15.00 -6.25 -9.63
C ASP A 189 -14.77 -4.74 -9.75
N THR A 190 -13.75 -4.19 -9.06
CA THR A 190 -13.35 -2.78 -9.19
C THR A 190 -12.71 -2.48 -10.54
N HIS A 191 -11.73 -3.27 -10.98
CA HIS A 191 -11.06 -3.07 -12.27
C HIS A 191 -11.99 -3.29 -13.48
N GLY A 192 -13.01 -4.13 -13.34
CA GLY A 192 -14.01 -4.35 -14.39
C GLY A 192 -14.84 -3.10 -14.69
N GLU A 193 -15.22 -2.36 -13.65
CA GLU A 193 -16.19 -1.25 -13.73
C GLU A 193 -15.54 0.14 -13.76
N ALA A 194 -14.29 0.26 -13.32
CA ALA A 194 -13.59 1.54 -13.24
C ALA A 194 -13.22 2.11 -14.63
N HIS A 195 -13.12 3.45 -14.68
CA HIS A 195 -12.51 4.17 -15.79
C HIS A 195 -11.01 3.86 -15.85
N TYR A 196 -10.42 3.83 -17.05
CA TYR A 196 -9.04 3.41 -17.23
C TYR A 196 -8.03 4.31 -16.48
N SER A 197 -8.27 5.63 -16.39
CA SER A 197 -7.46 6.53 -15.53
C SER A 197 -7.47 6.09 -14.06
N THR A 198 -8.65 5.76 -13.51
CA THR A 198 -8.77 5.25 -12.14
C THR A 198 -8.12 3.88 -12.00
N CYS A 199 -8.27 2.98 -12.99
CA CYS A 199 -7.58 1.68 -13.01
C CYS A 199 -6.06 1.82 -12.99
N MET A 200 -5.48 2.81 -13.69
CA MET A 200 -4.04 3.05 -13.68
C MET A 200 -3.54 3.37 -12.28
N LEU A 201 -4.29 4.19 -11.54
CA LEU A 201 -3.94 4.55 -10.17
C LEU A 201 -4.12 3.38 -9.20
N LEU A 202 -5.21 2.62 -9.37
CA LEU A 202 -5.49 1.42 -8.58
C LEU A 202 -4.39 0.36 -8.79
N ALA A 203 -4.24 -0.18 -10.01
CA ALA A 203 -3.25 -1.21 -10.34
C ALA A 203 -1.81 -0.72 -10.14
N GLY A 204 -1.57 0.54 -10.51
CA GLY A 204 -0.25 1.15 -10.58
C GLY A 204 0.36 1.43 -9.22
N ILE A 205 -0.44 1.98 -8.29
CA ILE A 205 0.08 2.53 -7.03
C ILE A 205 -0.56 1.86 -5.81
N LEU A 206 -1.89 1.72 -5.80
CA LEU A 206 -2.63 1.28 -4.60
C LEU A 206 -2.19 -0.12 -4.12
N LEU A 207 -1.94 -1.05 -5.05
CA LEU A 207 -1.43 -2.39 -4.67
C LEU A 207 0.00 -2.32 -4.12
N LYS A 208 0.85 -1.41 -4.63
CA LYS A 208 2.25 -1.28 -4.20
C LYS A 208 2.36 -0.76 -2.77
N MET A 209 1.39 0.03 -2.32
CA MET A 209 1.32 0.48 -0.92
C MET A 209 1.21 -0.68 0.05
N GLY A 210 0.49 -1.75 -0.31
CA GLY A 210 0.41 -2.94 0.52
C GLY A 210 1.75 -3.70 0.58
N ALA A 211 2.51 -3.77 -0.52
CA ALA A 211 3.86 -4.34 -0.53
C ALA A 211 4.83 -3.51 0.29
N TYR A 212 4.77 -2.19 0.11
CA TYR A 212 5.56 -1.25 0.88
C TYR A 212 5.30 -1.40 2.38
N GLY A 213 4.04 -1.50 2.81
CA GLY A 213 3.69 -1.78 4.20
C GLY A 213 4.18 -3.15 4.69
N LEU A 214 4.11 -4.19 3.85
CA LEU A 214 4.62 -5.52 4.20
C LEU A 214 6.14 -5.50 4.42
N ILE A 215 6.89 -4.73 3.63
CA ILE A 215 8.34 -4.57 3.82
C ILE A 215 8.63 -3.68 5.04
N ARG A 216 8.15 -2.43 5.06
CA ARG A 216 8.47 -1.44 6.08
C ARG A 216 7.96 -1.75 7.49
N ILE A 217 6.83 -2.43 7.60
CA ILE A 217 6.18 -2.70 8.89
C ILE A 217 6.41 -4.16 9.27
N ASN A 218 5.97 -5.11 8.42
CA ASN A 218 6.05 -6.51 8.80
C ASN A 218 7.49 -7.07 8.79
N MET A 219 8.29 -6.75 7.78
CA MET A 219 9.65 -7.27 7.70
C MET A 219 10.63 -6.50 8.59
N GLU A 220 10.55 -5.17 8.65
CA GLU A 220 11.50 -4.36 9.42
C GLU A 220 11.15 -4.23 10.91
N LEU A 221 9.87 -4.07 11.29
CA LEU A 221 9.48 -3.91 12.71
C LEU A 221 9.26 -5.24 13.43
N LEU A 222 8.86 -6.28 12.68
CA LEU A 222 8.47 -7.59 13.24
C LEU A 222 9.33 -8.72 12.62
N PRO A 223 10.67 -8.63 12.69
CA PRO A 223 11.56 -9.48 11.91
C PRO A 223 11.52 -10.95 12.33
N HIS A 224 11.30 -11.26 13.60
CA HIS A 224 11.26 -12.63 14.09
C HIS A 224 9.94 -13.31 13.66
N ALA A 225 8.82 -12.61 13.75
CA ALA A 225 7.55 -13.09 13.17
C ALA A 225 7.66 -13.24 11.65
N HIS A 226 8.28 -12.28 10.96
CA HIS A 226 8.48 -12.36 9.50
C HIS A 226 9.27 -13.60 9.09
N TYR A 227 10.38 -13.88 9.78
CA TYR A 227 11.20 -15.07 9.52
C TYR A 227 10.40 -16.38 9.64
N LEU A 228 9.55 -16.50 10.67
CA LEU A 228 8.69 -17.67 10.87
C LEU A 228 7.64 -17.84 9.77
N PHE A 229 7.06 -16.74 9.28
CA PHE A 229 6.00 -16.77 8.27
C PHE A 229 6.50 -16.65 6.82
N SER A 230 7.78 -16.39 6.61
CA SER A 230 8.38 -16.22 5.29
C SER A 230 8.14 -17.41 4.34
N PRO A 231 8.34 -18.68 4.77
CA PRO A 231 8.06 -19.83 3.90
C PRO A 231 6.59 -19.89 3.47
N TRP A 232 5.67 -19.48 4.34
CA TRP A 232 4.24 -19.44 4.04
C TRP A 232 3.90 -18.37 3.01
N LEU A 233 4.56 -17.20 3.07
CA LEU A 233 4.41 -16.17 2.04
C LEU A 233 4.82 -16.70 0.67
N VAL A 234 5.94 -17.41 0.58
CA VAL A 234 6.42 -18.00 -0.68
C VAL A 234 5.42 -19.01 -1.24
N ILE A 235 4.90 -19.90 -0.39
CA ILE A 235 3.88 -20.90 -0.79
C ILE A 235 2.61 -20.21 -1.29
N ILE A 236 2.10 -19.23 -0.55
CA ILE A 236 0.89 -18.49 -0.93
C ILE A 236 1.12 -17.71 -2.23
N GLY A 237 2.28 -17.07 -2.39
CA GLY A 237 2.65 -16.36 -3.61
C GLY A 237 2.72 -17.28 -4.83
N ALA A 238 3.28 -18.48 -4.68
CA ALA A 238 3.33 -19.48 -5.75
C ALA A 238 1.92 -19.97 -6.14
N ILE A 239 1.08 -20.26 -5.15
CA ILE A 239 -0.33 -20.62 -5.38
C ILE A 239 -1.07 -19.48 -6.07
N GLN A 240 -0.81 -18.24 -5.66
CA GLN A 240 -1.42 -17.04 -6.23
C GLN A 240 -1.07 -16.85 -7.71
N ILE A 241 0.19 -17.06 -8.10
CA ILE A 241 0.61 -16.99 -9.50
C ILE A 241 -0.19 -17.98 -10.34
N ILE A 242 -0.20 -19.25 -9.94
CA ILE A 242 -0.84 -20.35 -10.69
C ILE A 242 -2.35 -20.14 -10.76
N TYR A 243 -2.99 -19.82 -9.63
CA TYR A 243 -4.43 -19.62 -9.55
C TYR A 243 -4.87 -18.42 -10.39
N ALA A 244 -4.22 -17.28 -10.25
CA ALA A 244 -4.59 -16.06 -10.95
C ALA A 244 -4.35 -16.17 -12.46
N ALA A 245 -3.25 -16.83 -12.88
CA ALA A 245 -3.00 -17.11 -14.29
C ALA A 245 -4.06 -18.05 -14.90
N SER A 246 -4.40 -19.14 -14.22
CA SER A 246 -5.42 -20.10 -14.68
C SER A 246 -6.81 -19.47 -14.76
N THR A 247 -7.19 -18.68 -13.74
CA THR A 247 -8.49 -17.99 -13.72
C THR A 247 -8.58 -16.87 -14.75
N SER A 248 -7.47 -16.21 -15.06
CA SER A 248 -7.39 -15.19 -16.12
C SER A 248 -7.75 -15.75 -17.50
N LEU A 249 -7.25 -16.94 -17.85
CA LEU A 249 -7.58 -17.63 -19.11
C LEU A 249 -9.08 -17.93 -19.23
N GLY A 250 -9.75 -18.24 -18.13
CA GLY A 250 -11.19 -18.49 -18.09
C GLY A 250 -12.07 -17.24 -18.20
N GLN A 251 -11.53 -16.02 -18.07
CA GLN A 251 -12.32 -14.79 -18.15
C GLN A 251 -12.63 -14.40 -19.60
N ARG A 252 -13.92 -14.16 -19.89
CA ARG A 252 -14.38 -13.58 -21.18
C ARG A 252 -14.23 -12.05 -21.24
N ASN A 253 -14.34 -11.36 -20.11
CA ASN A 253 -14.22 -9.90 -20.06
C ASN A 253 -12.73 -9.49 -20.02
N PHE A 254 -12.31 -8.67 -20.99
CA PHE A 254 -10.93 -8.23 -21.14
C PHE A 254 -10.40 -7.45 -19.93
N LYS A 255 -11.18 -6.52 -19.35
CA LYS A 255 -10.76 -5.78 -18.15
C LYS A 255 -10.56 -6.71 -16.95
N LYS A 256 -11.44 -7.69 -16.77
CA LYS A 256 -11.32 -8.69 -15.69
C LYS A 256 -10.12 -9.62 -15.90
N ARG A 257 -9.79 -9.95 -17.15
CA ARG A 257 -8.59 -10.73 -17.50
C ARG A 257 -7.31 -9.99 -17.09
N ILE A 258 -7.21 -8.70 -17.40
CA ILE A 258 -6.07 -7.86 -16.98
C ILE A 258 -5.98 -7.76 -15.45
N ALA A 259 -7.13 -7.65 -14.76
CA ALA A 259 -7.15 -7.63 -13.30
C ALA A 259 -6.56 -8.91 -12.69
N TYR A 260 -6.93 -10.09 -13.18
CA TYR A 260 -6.35 -11.35 -12.71
C TYR A 260 -4.87 -11.50 -13.07
N SER A 261 -4.45 -11.02 -14.24
CA SER A 261 -3.01 -10.94 -14.56
C SER A 261 -2.27 -10.09 -13.53
N SER A 262 -2.84 -8.97 -13.08
CA SER A 262 -2.26 -8.14 -12.01
C SER A 262 -2.14 -8.90 -10.68
N VAL A 263 -3.15 -9.69 -10.30
CA VAL A 263 -3.08 -10.55 -9.10
C VAL A 263 -1.94 -11.57 -9.21
N SER A 264 -1.73 -12.16 -10.39
CA SER A 264 -0.63 -13.09 -10.63
C SER A 264 0.73 -12.41 -10.45
N HIS A 265 0.91 -11.21 -11.02
CA HIS A 265 2.16 -10.45 -10.88
C HIS A 265 2.48 -10.07 -9.44
N MET A 266 1.47 -9.71 -8.63
CA MET A 266 1.68 -9.43 -7.20
C MET A 266 2.16 -10.67 -6.42
N GLY A 267 1.88 -11.88 -6.91
CA GLY A 267 2.41 -13.12 -6.33
C GLY A 267 3.94 -13.17 -6.35
N PHE A 268 4.60 -12.62 -7.37
CA PHE A 268 6.06 -12.53 -7.42
C PHE A 268 6.63 -11.61 -6.35
N ILE A 269 5.95 -10.49 -6.06
CA ILE A 269 6.35 -9.56 -5.00
C ILE A 269 6.30 -10.28 -3.64
N ILE A 270 5.25 -11.06 -3.37
CA ILE A 270 5.11 -11.83 -2.13
C ILE A 270 6.24 -12.87 -1.99
N ILE A 271 6.59 -13.56 -3.08
CA ILE A 271 7.72 -14.51 -3.09
C ILE A 271 9.05 -13.78 -2.84
N GLY A 272 9.26 -12.63 -3.49
CA GLY A 272 10.48 -11.85 -3.34
C GLY A 272 10.68 -11.40 -1.90
N ILE A 273 9.64 -10.86 -1.26
CA ILE A 273 9.66 -10.48 0.16
C ILE A 273 9.86 -11.71 1.06
N GLY A 274 9.11 -12.80 0.80
CA GLY A 274 9.20 -14.04 1.56
C GLY A 274 10.51 -14.84 1.37
N SER A 275 11.41 -14.41 0.48
CA SER A 275 12.70 -15.07 0.26
C SER A 275 13.77 -14.68 1.28
N ILE A 276 13.61 -13.52 1.96
CA ILE A 276 14.61 -12.94 2.88
C ILE A 276 16.01 -12.89 2.24
N THR A 277 16.08 -12.54 0.95
CA THR A 277 17.36 -12.33 0.24
C THR A 277 17.39 -10.95 -0.37
N ASN A 278 18.59 -10.34 -0.43
CA ASN A 278 18.75 -9.03 -1.08
C ASN A 278 18.30 -9.04 -2.54
N ILE A 279 18.55 -10.14 -3.26
CA ILE A 279 18.12 -10.32 -4.65
C ILE A 279 16.59 -10.39 -4.75
N GLY A 280 15.94 -11.14 -3.85
CA GLY A 280 14.49 -11.26 -3.82
C GLY A 280 13.80 -9.96 -3.43
N LEU A 281 14.34 -9.21 -2.48
CA LEU A 281 13.83 -7.88 -2.10
C LEU A 281 13.97 -6.89 -3.26
N ASN A 282 15.14 -6.80 -3.88
CA ASN A 282 15.34 -5.95 -5.05
C ASN A 282 14.39 -6.34 -6.19
N GLY A 283 14.18 -7.64 -6.41
CA GLY A 283 13.22 -8.14 -7.39
C GLY A 283 11.75 -7.86 -7.05
N ALA A 284 11.41 -7.70 -5.76
CA ALA A 284 10.06 -7.34 -5.32
C ALA A 284 9.77 -5.83 -5.47
N ILE A 285 10.82 -5.00 -5.46
CA ILE A 285 10.73 -3.53 -5.54
C ILE A 285 10.70 -3.04 -7.01
N LEU A 286 11.38 -3.75 -7.91
CA LEU A 286 11.40 -3.47 -9.36
C LEU A 286 10.03 -3.68 -10.04
#